data_AF-A0A1J4KU63-F1
#
_entry.id   AF-A0A1J4KU63-F1
#
_cell.length_a   1.000
_cell.length_b   1.000
_cell.length_c   1.000
_cell.angle_alpha   90.00
_cell.angle_beta   90.00
_cell.angle_gamma   90.00
#
_symmetry.space_group_name_H-M   'P 1'
#
loop_
_entity.id
_entity.type
_entity.pdbx_description
1 polymer ?
#
loop_
_entity_poly.entity_id
_entity_poly.type
_entity_poly.pdbx_seq_one_letter_code
_entity_poly.pdbx_strand_id
1 'polypeptide(L)'
;MSTIDTKTSKKSIETSSIVQKKEKTEDALDNYTHKILVNLHPRILSFLAFIFPLSIGVIILIIFIMQGRWSNYLPTISETGTEYPNDSFFAISMGMGSFTTGFCLFAHALYVSHYCKTTKLVNIILFILASTSSLGIAGLGFFSIHLDHTHHFMFAFMGFVSILLFEFVSWKNNDKTSNEIQRTRIISLMFAVFGLFLFGGLDWYLSHRRNTTITACGEYILLYFMMYIIYTYHHELGSVNIYIVLL
;
A
#
# COMPACT_ATOMS: atom_id res chain seq x y z
N MET A 1 -51.85 10.69 27.83
CA MET A 1 -51.00 10.90 26.63
C MET A 1 -49.78 9.99 26.79
N SER A 2 -49.83 8.76 26.28
CA SER A 2 -48.74 7.78 26.42
C SER A 2 -47.83 7.83 25.20
N THR A 3 -46.56 8.18 25.41
CA THR A 3 -45.51 8.12 24.39
C THR A 3 -45.12 6.67 24.15
N ILE A 4 -45.31 6.20 22.91
CA ILE A 4 -44.89 4.88 22.44
C ILE A 4 -43.40 4.93 22.11
N ASP A 5 -42.63 4.07 22.78
CA ASP A 5 -41.20 3.84 22.58
C ASP A 5 -40.92 3.26 21.19
N THR A 6 -40.29 4.05 20.31
CA THR A 6 -39.95 3.68 18.91
C THR A 6 -38.52 3.16 18.74
N LYS A 7 -37.80 2.86 19.83
CA LYS A 7 -36.37 2.47 19.78
C LYS A 7 -36.10 1.01 19.40
N THR A 8 -37.08 0.12 19.43
CA THR A 8 -36.88 -1.33 19.23
C THR A 8 -36.90 -1.77 17.76
N SER A 9 -37.30 -0.91 16.82
CA SER A 9 -37.50 -1.26 15.40
C SER A 9 -36.23 -1.16 14.53
N LYS A 10 -35.29 -0.26 14.85
CA LYS A 10 -34.09 -0.07 13.99
C LYS A 10 -33.06 -1.20 14.09
N LYS A 11 -32.94 -1.86 15.25
CA LYS A 11 -31.91 -2.89 15.49
C LYS A 11 -32.22 -4.22 14.77
N SER A 12 -33.50 -4.57 14.61
CA SER A 12 -33.91 -5.79 13.88
C SER A 12 -33.72 -5.66 12.37
N ILE A 13 -33.85 -4.44 11.81
CA ILE A 13 -33.72 -4.17 10.37
C ILE A 13 -32.25 -4.17 9.91
N GLU A 14 -31.32 -3.66 10.73
CA GLU A 14 -29.88 -3.75 10.43
C GLU A 14 -29.36 -5.19 10.51
N THR A 15 -29.89 -5.98 11.44
CA THR A 15 -29.46 -7.40 11.59
C THR A 15 -29.97 -8.25 10.42
N SER A 16 -31.19 -8.03 9.93
CA SER A 16 -31.75 -8.80 8.82
C SER A 16 -31.10 -8.48 7.46
N SER A 17 -30.74 -7.21 7.23
CA SER A 17 -30.08 -6.79 5.99
C SER A 17 -28.62 -7.26 5.87
N ILE A 18 -27.90 -7.39 7.00
CA ILE A 18 -26.56 -7.98 7.04
C ILE A 18 -26.63 -9.50 6.78
N VAL A 19 -27.61 -10.20 7.37
CA VAL A 19 -27.82 -11.64 7.17
C VAL A 19 -28.18 -11.96 5.72
N GLN A 20 -29.13 -11.23 5.11
CA GLN A 20 -29.53 -11.46 3.71
C GLN A 20 -28.42 -11.18 2.69
N LYS A 21 -27.53 -10.23 2.97
CA LYS A 21 -26.40 -9.92 2.08
C LYS A 21 -25.30 -11.01 2.16
N LYS A 22 -25.19 -11.67 3.30
CA LYS A 22 -24.28 -12.80 3.51
C LYS A 22 -24.74 -14.04 2.74
N GLU A 23 -26.02 -14.39 2.86
CA GLU A 23 -26.66 -15.52 2.15
C GLU A 23 -26.52 -15.42 0.63
N LYS A 24 -26.81 -14.24 0.05
CA LYS A 24 -26.72 -14.05 -1.42
C LYS A 24 -25.31 -14.18 -2.00
N THR A 25 -24.27 -13.95 -1.19
CA THR A 25 -22.88 -14.04 -1.65
C THR A 25 -22.36 -15.48 -1.53
N GLU A 26 -22.85 -16.24 -0.55
CA GLU A 26 -22.56 -17.67 -0.39
C GLU A 26 -23.21 -18.49 -1.52
N ASP A 27 -24.47 -18.21 -1.87
CA ASP A 27 -25.19 -18.90 -2.97
C ASP A 27 -24.51 -18.75 -4.36
N ALA A 28 -23.96 -17.56 -4.66
CA ALA A 28 -23.29 -17.32 -5.94
C ALA A 28 -21.94 -18.03 -6.04
N LEU A 29 -21.27 -18.24 -4.90
CA LEU A 29 -20.01 -18.94 -4.85
C LEU A 29 -20.25 -20.44 -5.03
N ASP A 30 -21.28 -21.02 -4.42
CA ASP A 30 -21.55 -22.48 -4.39
C ASP A 30 -21.79 -23.16 -5.74
N ASN A 31 -21.94 -22.39 -6.82
CA ASN A 31 -22.03 -22.92 -8.18
C ASN A 31 -20.69 -23.43 -8.77
N TYR A 32 -19.54 -23.18 -8.12
CA TYR A 32 -18.26 -23.69 -8.60
C TYR A 32 -17.86 -24.99 -7.89
N THR A 33 -17.75 -26.08 -8.65
CA THR A 33 -17.42 -27.44 -8.17
C THR A 33 -16.00 -27.59 -7.65
N HIS A 34 -15.06 -26.77 -8.11
CA HIS A 34 -13.65 -26.82 -7.70
C HIS A 34 -13.18 -25.47 -7.18
N LYS A 35 -13.12 -25.35 -5.84
CA LYS A 35 -12.59 -24.18 -5.14
C LYS A 35 -11.45 -24.58 -4.24
N ILE A 36 -10.38 -23.78 -4.24
CA ILE A 36 -9.30 -23.87 -3.27
C ILE A 36 -9.41 -22.66 -2.35
N LEU A 37 -9.62 -22.90 -1.06
CA LEU A 37 -9.54 -21.86 -0.05
C LEU A 37 -8.08 -21.66 0.34
N VAL A 38 -7.56 -20.46 0.07
CA VAL A 38 -6.23 -20.03 0.47
C VAL A 38 -6.37 -18.99 1.58
N ASN A 39 -5.87 -19.33 2.76
CA ASN A 39 -5.83 -18.41 3.89
C ASN A 39 -4.48 -17.66 3.88
N LEU A 40 -4.51 -16.42 3.43
CA LEU A 40 -3.33 -15.55 3.39
C LEU A 40 -3.27 -14.69 4.63
N HIS A 41 -2.20 -14.86 5.40
CA HIS A 41 -1.96 -14.01 6.55
C HIS A 41 -1.42 -12.64 6.06
N PRO A 42 -2.01 -11.50 6.48
CA PRO A 42 -1.58 -10.16 6.06
C PRO A 42 -0.10 -9.89 6.27
N ARG A 43 0.51 -10.47 7.32
CA ARG A 43 1.97 -10.41 7.55
C ARG A 43 2.81 -10.91 6.37
N ILE A 44 2.38 -11.98 5.68
CA ILE A 44 3.07 -12.51 4.49
C ILE A 44 2.97 -11.50 3.35
N LEU A 45 1.80 -10.87 3.20
CA LEU A 45 1.57 -9.84 2.19
C LEU A 45 2.38 -8.57 2.49
N SER A 46 2.49 -8.17 3.76
CA SER A 46 3.36 -7.05 4.20
C SER A 46 4.83 -7.35 3.92
N PHE A 47 5.26 -8.59 4.13
CA PHE A 47 6.61 -9.03 3.79
C PHE A 47 6.88 -8.89 2.29
N LEU A 48 6.00 -9.41 1.45
CA LEU A 48 6.15 -9.31 0.00
C LEU A 48 6.03 -7.88 -0.52
N ALA A 49 5.21 -7.04 0.11
CA ALA A 49 4.98 -5.66 -0.29
C ALA A 49 6.16 -4.73 -0.06
N PHE A 50 6.93 -4.93 1.01
CA PHE A 50 7.96 -3.97 1.38
C PHE A 50 9.27 -4.57 1.88
N ILE A 51 9.24 -5.70 2.61
CA ILE A 51 10.49 -6.35 3.04
C ILE A 51 11.24 -6.86 1.80
N PHE A 52 10.53 -7.48 0.86
CA PHE A 52 11.14 -7.97 -0.37
C PHE A 52 11.73 -6.82 -1.21
N PRO A 53 11.00 -5.75 -1.59
CA PRO A 53 11.59 -4.63 -2.31
C PRO A 53 12.76 -3.95 -1.58
N LEU A 54 12.67 -3.78 -0.26
CA LEU A 54 13.76 -3.21 0.53
C LEU A 54 15.00 -4.12 0.51
N SER A 55 14.82 -5.43 0.63
CA SER A 55 15.90 -6.42 0.56
C SER A 55 16.55 -6.43 -0.81
N ILE A 56 15.76 -6.34 -1.88
CA ILE A 56 16.28 -6.19 -3.24
C ILE A 56 17.06 -4.87 -3.36
N GLY A 57 16.57 -3.76 -2.79
CA GLY A 57 17.28 -2.49 -2.73
C GLY A 57 18.67 -2.60 -2.12
N VAL A 58 18.81 -3.34 -1.02
CA VAL A 58 20.11 -3.61 -0.41
C VAL A 58 20.99 -4.49 -1.31
N ILE A 59 20.43 -5.53 -1.93
CA ILE A 59 21.17 -6.42 -2.85
C ILE A 59 21.71 -5.65 -4.06
N ILE A 60 20.89 -4.83 -4.71
CA ILE A 60 21.32 -4.05 -5.88
C ILE A 60 22.38 -3.00 -5.50
N LEU A 61 22.30 -2.42 -4.30
CA LEU A 61 23.33 -1.53 -3.77
C LEU A 61 24.66 -2.28 -3.57
N ILE A 62 24.64 -3.49 -3.01
CA ILE A 62 25.85 -4.32 -2.85
C ILE A 62 26.47 -4.63 -4.21
N ILE A 63 25.67 -5.07 -5.19
CA ILE A 63 26.14 -5.34 -6.56
C ILE A 63 26.75 -4.06 -7.18
N PHE A 64 26.08 -2.92 -7.01
CA PHE A 64 26.54 -1.62 -7.51
C PHE A 64 27.91 -1.24 -6.94
N ILE A 65 28.12 -1.43 -5.64
CA ILE A 65 29.41 -1.19 -4.97
C ILE A 65 30.48 -2.18 -5.47
N MET A 66 30.14 -3.47 -5.59
CA MET A 66 31.07 -4.51 -6.08
C MET A 66 31.54 -4.27 -7.52
N GLN A 67 30.69 -3.64 -8.34
CA GLN A 67 31.03 -3.22 -9.71
C GLN A 67 31.91 -1.97 -9.77
N GLY A 68 32.29 -1.39 -8.63
CA GLY A 68 33.13 -0.20 -8.57
C GLY A 68 32.42 1.09 -9.01
N ARG A 69 31.08 1.09 -9.06
CA ARG A 69 30.28 2.25 -9.50
C ARG A 69 30.04 3.27 -8.39
N TRP A 70 30.71 3.13 -7.25
CA TRP A 70 30.58 4.04 -6.12
C TRP A 70 31.06 5.44 -6.48
N SER A 71 30.16 6.41 -6.39
CA SER A 71 30.36 7.79 -6.82
C SER A 71 30.56 8.77 -5.66
N ASN A 72 31.02 8.27 -4.50
CA ASN A 72 31.27 9.05 -3.27
C ASN A 72 30.02 9.72 -2.66
N TYR A 73 28.84 9.20 -2.98
CA TYR A 73 27.56 9.55 -2.35
C TYR A 73 26.71 8.28 -2.23
N LEU A 74 25.70 8.29 -1.36
CA LEU A 74 24.76 7.17 -1.25
C LEU A 74 23.73 7.25 -2.41
N PRO A 75 23.74 6.30 -3.37
CA PRO A 75 22.78 6.32 -4.47
C PRO A 75 21.37 5.93 -4.01
N THR A 76 20.37 6.41 -4.75
CA THR A 76 18.98 5.97 -4.59
C THR A 76 18.82 4.52 -5.04
N ILE A 77 17.79 3.83 -4.56
CA ILE A 77 17.48 2.47 -5.00
C ILE A 77 17.25 2.48 -6.52
N SER A 78 16.48 3.46 -7.00
CA SER A 78 16.25 3.66 -8.44
C SER A 78 17.52 3.91 -9.25
N GLU A 79 18.53 4.63 -8.73
CA GLU A 79 19.82 4.81 -9.43
C GLU A 79 20.62 3.49 -9.48
N THR A 80 20.64 2.74 -8.38
CA THR A 80 21.32 1.43 -8.35
C THR A 80 20.66 0.38 -9.25
N GLY A 81 19.37 0.56 -9.56
CA GLY A 81 18.54 -0.35 -10.36
C GLY A 81 18.55 -0.11 -11.87
N THR A 82 19.49 0.65 -12.43
CA THR A 82 19.40 1.11 -13.83
C THR A 82 20.18 0.29 -14.86
N GLU A 83 21.15 -0.52 -14.42
CA GLU A 83 22.05 -1.26 -15.31
C GLU A 83 22.04 -2.75 -14.99
N TYR A 84 22.26 -3.59 -16.01
CA TYR A 84 22.34 -5.04 -15.84
C TYR A 84 23.42 -5.45 -14.82
N PRO A 85 23.14 -6.40 -13.91
CA PRO A 85 21.89 -7.17 -13.76
C PRO A 85 20.84 -6.53 -12.83
N ASN A 86 21.11 -5.35 -12.27
CA ASN A 86 20.25 -4.70 -11.27
C ASN A 86 18.92 -4.24 -11.86
N ASP A 87 18.87 -3.88 -13.14
CA ASP A 87 17.65 -3.51 -13.87
C ASP A 87 16.56 -4.59 -13.81
N SER A 88 16.96 -5.85 -13.95
CA SER A 88 16.07 -7.01 -13.92
C SER A 88 15.53 -7.26 -12.51
N PHE A 89 16.39 -7.16 -11.50
CA PHE A 89 15.97 -7.27 -10.09
C PHE A 89 15.05 -6.12 -9.69
N PHE A 90 15.36 -4.90 -10.13
CA PHE A 90 14.55 -3.72 -9.87
C PHE A 90 13.15 -3.86 -10.50
N ALA A 91 13.06 -4.26 -11.77
CA ALA A 91 11.79 -4.48 -12.45
C ALA A 91 10.92 -5.55 -11.76
N ILE A 92 11.52 -6.70 -11.38
CA ILE A 92 10.82 -7.75 -10.63
C ILE A 92 10.33 -7.23 -9.27
N SER A 93 11.17 -6.46 -8.57
CA SER A 93 10.83 -5.85 -7.29
C SER A 93 9.64 -4.88 -7.43
N MET A 94 9.62 -4.05 -8.47
CA MET A 94 8.51 -3.11 -8.70
C MET A 94 7.23 -3.80 -9.14
N GLY A 95 7.32 -4.85 -9.97
CA GLY A 95 6.17 -5.69 -10.33
C GLY A 95 5.55 -6.37 -9.11
N MET A 96 6.38 -7.02 -8.29
CA MET A 96 5.94 -7.64 -7.03
C MET A 96 5.33 -6.59 -6.10
N GLY A 97 6.06 -5.51 -5.82
CA GLY A 97 5.65 -4.43 -4.94
C GLY A 97 4.33 -3.79 -5.34
N SER A 98 4.12 -3.56 -6.64
CA SER A 98 2.87 -3.04 -7.21
C SER A 98 1.69 -3.97 -6.93
N PHE A 99 1.84 -5.27 -7.23
CA PHE A 99 0.78 -6.26 -7.02
C PHE A 99 0.41 -6.38 -5.54
N THR A 100 1.42 -6.56 -4.69
CA THR A 100 1.21 -6.77 -3.25
C THR A 100 0.70 -5.51 -2.54
N THR A 101 1.17 -4.33 -2.93
CA THR A 101 0.67 -3.06 -2.37
C THR A 101 -0.78 -2.86 -2.78
N GLY A 102 -1.09 -3.03 -4.08
CA GLY A 102 -2.46 -2.98 -4.57
C GLY A 102 -3.36 -3.93 -3.79
N PHE A 103 -2.98 -5.21 -3.70
CA PHE A 103 -3.74 -6.23 -2.97
C PHE A 103 -3.98 -5.85 -1.50
N CYS A 104 -2.95 -5.41 -0.78
CA CYS A 104 -3.07 -4.99 0.62
C CYS A 104 -4.04 -3.82 0.79
N LEU A 105 -3.94 -2.79 -0.05
CA LEU A 105 -4.81 -1.62 0.02
C LEU A 105 -6.24 -1.96 -0.38
N PHE A 106 -6.45 -2.82 -1.38
CA PHE A 106 -7.78 -3.32 -1.74
C PHE A 106 -8.42 -4.11 -0.60
N ALA A 107 -7.67 -5.02 0.04
CA ALA A 107 -8.16 -5.78 1.19
C ALA A 107 -8.53 -4.86 2.35
N HIS A 108 -7.73 -3.83 2.60
CA HIS A 108 -8.02 -2.84 3.65
C HIS A 108 -9.21 -1.93 3.30
N ALA A 109 -9.35 -1.51 2.05
CA ALA A 109 -10.50 -0.75 1.58
C ALA A 109 -11.81 -1.53 1.77
N LEU A 110 -11.79 -2.84 1.48
CA LEU A 110 -12.90 -3.73 1.75
C LEU A 110 -13.21 -3.82 3.24
N TYR A 111 -12.20 -3.98 4.08
CA TYR A 111 -12.37 -3.98 5.53
C TYR A 111 -13.05 -2.69 6.03
N VAL A 112 -12.53 -1.53 5.64
CA VAL A 112 -13.09 -0.24 6.03
C VAL A 112 -14.53 -0.08 5.53
N SER A 113 -14.80 -0.45 4.28
CA SER A 113 -16.14 -0.41 3.68
C SER A 113 -17.16 -1.31 4.40
N HIS A 114 -16.72 -2.47 4.90
CA HIS A 114 -17.62 -3.44 5.53
C HIS A 114 -17.80 -3.24 7.04
N TYR A 115 -16.76 -2.83 7.76
CA TYR A 115 -16.75 -2.83 9.23
C TYR A 115 -16.75 -1.43 9.84
N CYS A 116 -16.41 -0.39 9.07
CA CYS A 116 -16.41 0.99 9.53
C CYS A 116 -17.61 1.76 8.95
N LYS A 117 -18.01 2.84 9.62
CA LYS A 117 -19.11 3.70 9.14
C LYS A 117 -18.59 4.64 8.05
N THR A 118 -18.59 4.18 6.80
CA THR A 118 -18.16 4.99 5.65
C THR A 118 -19.30 5.35 4.71
N THR A 119 -19.09 6.42 3.95
CA THR A 119 -19.99 6.79 2.85
C THR A 119 -19.56 6.10 1.55
N LYS A 120 -20.49 5.96 0.60
CA LYS A 120 -20.18 5.42 -0.75
C LYS A 120 -19.03 6.16 -1.43
N LEU A 121 -18.98 7.49 -1.26
CA LEU A 121 -17.92 8.32 -1.82
C LEU A 121 -16.54 7.98 -1.24
N VAL A 122 -16.45 7.79 0.08
CA VAL A 122 -15.19 7.38 0.74
C VAL A 122 -14.72 6.04 0.20
N ASN A 123 -15.61 5.07 0.03
CA ASN A 123 -15.26 3.76 -0.52
C ASN A 123 -14.72 3.87 -1.96
N ILE A 124 -15.36 4.67 -2.82
CA ILE A 124 -14.89 4.93 -4.18
C ILE A 124 -13.49 5.57 -4.15
N ILE A 125 -13.28 6.57 -3.30
CA ILE A 125 -11.98 7.24 -3.13
C ILE A 125 -10.90 6.23 -2.73
N LEU A 126 -11.18 5.36 -1.74
CA LEU A 126 -10.22 4.34 -1.30
C LEU A 126 -9.85 3.37 -2.44
N PHE A 127 -10.82 2.93 -3.25
CA PHE A 127 -10.55 2.06 -4.39
C PHE A 127 -9.73 2.75 -5.49
N ILE A 128 -10.02 4.02 -5.78
CA ILE A 128 -9.23 4.82 -6.74
C ILE A 128 -7.79 4.96 -6.23
N LEU A 129 -7.59 5.33 -4.97
CA LEU A 129 -6.26 5.50 -4.38
C LEU A 129 -5.47 4.18 -4.35
N ALA A 130 -6.11 3.05 -4.05
CA ALA A 130 -5.50 1.72 -4.12
C ALA A 130 -5.09 1.35 -5.57
N SER A 131 -5.90 1.71 -6.55
CA SER A 131 -5.59 1.46 -7.97
C SER A 131 -4.44 2.35 -8.45
N THR A 132 -4.52 3.65 -8.16
CA THR A 132 -3.51 4.63 -8.57
C THR A 132 -2.16 4.38 -7.91
N SER A 133 -2.13 3.92 -6.66
CA SER A 133 -0.88 3.54 -5.99
C SER A 133 -0.21 2.33 -6.67
N SER A 134 -0.99 1.28 -6.97
CA SER A 134 -0.48 0.09 -7.67
C SER A 134 0.03 0.43 -9.07
N LEU A 135 -0.70 1.22 -9.85
CA LEU A 135 -0.26 1.71 -11.16
C LEU A 135 0.98 2.61 -11.06
N GLY A 136 1.06 3.44 -10.02
CA GLY A 136 2.22 4.28 -9.73
C GLY A 136 3.50 3.46 -9.51
N ILE A 137 3.43 2.45 -8.64
CA ILE A 137 4.57 1.56 -8.36
C ILE A 137 4.96 0.75 -9.61
N ALA A 138 3.98 0.24 -10.37
CA ALA A 138 4.27 -0.47 -11.61
C ALA A 138 4.97 0.46 -12.63
N GLY A 139 4.43 1.67 -12.79
CA GLY A 139 4.98 2.72 -13.65
C GLY A 139 6.44 3.04 -13.31
N LEU A 140 6.78 3.16 -12.03
CA LEU A 140 8.15 3.39 -11.57
C LEU A 140 9.15 2.36 -12.15
N GLY A 141 8.73 1.09 -12.27
CA GLY A 141 9.55 0.01 -12.82
C GLY A 141 9.76 0.07 -14.33
N PHE A 142 8.91 0.77 -15.08
CA PHE A 142 9.01 0.88 -16.54
C PHE A 142 9.92 2.03 -17.00
N PHE A 143 10.05 3.09 -16.20
CA PHE A 143 10.84 4.27 -16.56
C PHE A 143 12.15 4.26 -15.77
N SER A 144 13.28 4.04 -16.43
CA SER A 144 14.59 4.16 -15.80
C SER A 144 14.88 5.60 -15.41
N ILE A 145 15.38 5.83 -14.20
CA ILE A 145 15.69 7.18 -13.69
C ILE A 145 16.76 7.91 -14.52
N HIS A 146 17.61 7.18 -15.25
CA HIS A 146 18.63 7.77 -16.15
C HIS A 146 18.09 8.13 -17.53
N LEU A 147 17.10 7.38 -18.03
CA LEU A 147 16.54 7.59 -19.37
C LEU A 147 15.36 8.56 -19.35
N ASP A 148 14.51 8.45 -18.34
CA ASP A 148 13.27 9.22 -18.24
C ASP A 148 12.95 9.59 -16.78
N HIS A 149 13.77 10.48 -16.24
CA HIS A 149 13.68 10.94 -14.87
C HIS A 149 12.30 11.52 -14.53
N THR A 150 11.71 12.29 -15.44
CA THR A 150 10.42 12.98 -15.23
C THR A 150 9.29 11.99 -15.05
N HIS A 151 9.14 11.01 -15.95
CA HIS A 151 8.07 10.01 -15.82
C HIS A 151 8.33 9.09 -14.63
N HIS A 152 9.57 8.65 -14.42
CA HIS A 152 9.94 7.86 -13.23
C HIS A 152 9.49 8.56 -11.94
N PHE A 153 9.84 9.84 -11.78
CA PHE A 153 9.47 10.61 -10.61
C PHE A 153 7.97 10.85 -10.50
N MET A 154 7.28 11.13 -11.61
CA MET A 154 5.83 11.31 -11.63
C MET A 154 5.11 10.04 -11.17
N PHE A 155 5.52 8.86 -11.64
CA PHE A 155 4.96 7.57 -11.21
C PHE A 155 5.28 7.27 -9.74
N ALA A 156 6.50 7.56 -9.28
CA ALA A 156 6.87 7.48 -7.87
C ALA A 156 5.93 8.33 -7.00
N PHE A 157 5.79 9.60 -7.37
CA PHE A 157 4.97 10.58 -6.66
C PHE A 157 3.50 10.15 -6.65
N MET A 158 2.94 9.81 -7.81
CA MET A 158 1.57 9.32 -7.94
C MET A 158 1.34 8.07 -7.08
N GLY A 159 2.29 7.13 -7.09
CA GLY A 159 2.27 5.91 -6.30
C GLY A 159 2.20 6.20 -4.81
N PHE A 160 3.24 6.84 -4.27
CA PHE A 160 3.40 7.07 -2.84
C PHE A 160 2.38 8.05 -2.27
N VAL A 161 2.06 9.14 -2.97
CA VAL A 161 1.02 10.09 -2.52
C VAL A 161 -0.34 9.40 -2.44
N SER A 162 -0.67 8.52 -3.40
CA SER A 162 -1.92 7.77 -3.35
C SER A 162 -1.99 6.85 -2.13
N ILE A 163 -0.88 6.21 -1.74
CA ILE A 163 -0.79 5.41 -0.51
C ILE A 163 -1.00 6.30 0.72
N LEU A 164 -0.28 7.42 0.83
CA LEU A 164 -0.38 8.31 1.99
C LEU A 164 -1.79 8.90 2.16
N LEU A 165 -2.43 9.30 1.05
CA LEU A 165 -3.82 9.75 1.05
C LEU A 165 -4.78 8.62 1.39
N PHE A 166 -4.55 7.42 0.89
CA PHE A 166 -5.34 6.23 1.24
C PHE A 166 -5.31 6.02 2.74
N GLU A 167 -4.11 6.01 3.33
CA GLU A 167 -3.92 5.80 4.76
C GLU A 167 -4.59 6.89 5.59
N PHE A 168 -4.45 8.15 5.19
CA PHE A 168 -5.10 9.26 5.89
C PHE A 168 -6.62 9.13 5.87
N VAL A 169 -7.21 8.84 4.69
CA VAL A 169 -8.66 8.66 4.55
C VAL A 169 -9.13 7.44 5.33
N SER A 170 -8.43 6.31 5.22
CA SER A 170 -8.73 5.07 5.92
C SER A 170 -8.69 5.26 7.44
N TRP A 171 -7.60 5.83 7.97
CA TRP A 171 -7.44 6.14 9.39
C TRP A 171 -8.56 7.02 9.92
N LYS A 172 -8.89 8.11 9.23
CA LYS A 172 -9.94 9.05 9.66
C LYS A 172 -11.31 8.40 9.76
N ASN A 173 -11.57 7.37 8.96
CA ASN A 173 -12.85 6.67 8.90
C ASN A 173 -12.88 5.38 9.73
N ASN A 174 -11.78 4.98 10.36
CA ASN A 174 -11.69 3.71 11.09
C ASN A 174 -11.76 3.93 12.61
N ASP A 175 -12.96 3.77 13.16
CA ASP A 175 -13.26 3.87 14.59
C ASP A 175 -13.10 2.53 15.35
N LYS A 176 -12.74 1.45 14.65
CA LYS A 176 -12.66 0.08 15.21
C LYS A 176 -11.26 -0.31 15.67
N THR A 177 -10.24 0.36 15.17
CA THR A 177 -8.84 0.11 15.53
C THR A 177 -8.55 0.50 16.98
N SER A 178 -7.65 -0.22 17.64
CA SER A 178 -7.17 0.21 18.97
C SER A 178 -6.35 1.50 18.89
N ASN A 179 -6.41 2.32 19.95
CA ASN A 179 -5.67 3.58 20.04
C ASN A 179 -4.16 3.42 19.85
N GLU A 180 -3.58 2.31 20.31
CA GLU A 180 -2.15 2.02 20.16
C GLU A 180 -1.75 1.86 18.69
N ILE A 181 -2.55 1.11 17.94
CA ILE A 181 -2.31 0.90 16.50
C ILE A 181 -2.55 2.21 15.74
N GLN A 182 -3.60 2.96 16.08
CA GLN A 182 -3.84 4.27 15.46
C GLN A 182 -2.68 5.24 15.68
N ARG A 183 -2.18 5.36 16.91
CA ARG A 183 -1.01 6.19 17.22
C ARG A 183 0.21 5.76 16.40
N THR A 184 0.44 4.45 16.32
CA THR A 184 1.54 3.87 15.55
C THR A 184 1.43 4.23 14.06
N ARG A 185 0.23 4.12 13.46
CA ARG A 185 -0.03 4.51 12.07
C ARG A 185 0.22 5.99 11.84
N ILE A 186 -0.26 6.87 12.71
CA ILE A 186 -0.07 8.32 12.56
C ILE A 186 1.42 8.68 12.61
N ILE A 187 2.17 8.15 13.58
CA ILE A 187 3.62 8.39 13.69
C ILE A 187 4.32 7.93 12.41
N SER A 188 3.98 6.74 11.93
CA SER A 188 4.55 6.18 10.70
C SER A 188 4.18 7.01 9.47
N LEU A 189 2.94 7.49 9.40
CA LEU A 189 2.46 8.35 8.32
C LEU A 189 3.21 9.68 8.31
N MET A 190 3.47 10.27 9.47
CA MET A 190 4.27 11.50 9.59
C MET A 190 5.70 11.29 9.07
N PHE A 191 6.35 10.19 9.46
CA PHE A 191 7.69 9.88 8.94
C PHE A 191 7.69 9.53 7.45
N ALA A 192 6.66 8.86 6.94
CA ALA A 192 6.54 8.57 5.51
C ALA A 192 6.34 9.86 4.69
N VAL A 193 5.51 10.79 5.16
CA VAL A 193 5.35 12.12 4.56
C VAL A 193 6.67 12.88 4.58
N PHE A 194 7.40 12.82 5.70
CA PHE A 194 8.73 13.43 5.80
C PHE A 194 9.73 12.80 4.82
N GLY A 195 9.75 11.47 4.69
CA GLY A 195 10.55 10.75 3.70
C GLY A 195 10.21 11.17 2.27
N LEU A 196 8.92 11.28 1.92
CA LEU A 196 8.49 11.76 0.62
C LEU A 196 8.93 13.20 0.34
N PHE A 197 8.88 14.08 1.36
CA PHE A 197 9.38 15.45 1.25
C PHE A 197 10.90 15.48 0.99
N LEU A 198 11.69 14.66 1.68
CA LEU A 198 13.12 14.54 1.43
C LEU A 198 13.44 13.95 0.05
N PHE A 199 12.68 12.93 -0.36
CA PHE A 199 12.84 12.25 -1.64
C PHE A 199 12.53 13.18 -2.81
N GLY A 200 11.34 13.79 -2.83
CA GLY A 200 10.87 14.54 -3.99
C GLY A 200 10.67 16.04 -3.79
N GLY A 201 10.29 16.47 -2.58
CA GLY A 201 10.05 17.88 -2.29
C GLY A 201 11.33 18.71 -2.35
N LEU A 202 12.44 18.18 -1.79
CA LEU A 202 13.74 18.85 -1.84
C LEU A 202 14.34 18.87 -3.24
N ASP A 203 14.17 17.81 -4.03
CA ASP A 203 14.66 17.79 -5.41
C ASP A 203 13.94 18.82 -6.29
N TRP A 204 12.62 18.98 -6.09
CA TRP A 204 11.85 20.04 -6.74
C TRP A 204 12.32 21.44 -6.31
N TYR A 205 12.48 21.67 -5.00
CA TYR A 205 12.83 23.00 -4.47
C TYR A 205 14.29 23.39 -4.75
N LEU A 206 15.20 22.42 -4.73
CA LEU A 206 16.64 22.59 -4.92
C LEU A 206 17.12 21.93 -6.22
N SER A 207 16.35 22.05 -7.29
CA SER A 207 16.64 21.40 -8.58
C SER A 207 18.04 21.72 -9.14
N HIS A 208 18.61 22.88 -8.80
CA HIS A 208 19.98 23.26 -9.18
C HIS A 208 21.09 22.68 -8.28
N ARG A 209 20.75 22.07 -7.14
CA ARG A 209 21.66 21.50 -6.14
C ARG A 209 21.11 20.19 -5.59
N ARG A 210 20.72 19.28 -6.49
CA ARG A 210 20.23 17.95 -6.10
C ARG A 210 21.28 17.26 -5.23
N ASN A 211 20.89 16.91 -4.01
CA ASN A 211 21.70 16.08 -3.13
C ASN A 211 21.15 14.67 -3.12
N THR A 212 21.70 13.81 -3.97
CA THR A 212 21.24 12.43 -4.14
C THR A 212 21.27 11.61 -2.85
N THR A 213 22.20 11.89 -1.93
CA THR A 213 22.24 11.20 -0.63
C THR A 213 21.01 11.53 0.21
N ILE A 214 20.56 12.79 0.20
CA ILE A 214 19.34 13.18 0.92
C ILE A 214 18.11 12.53 0.28
N THR A 215 18.04 12.51 -1.06
CA THR A 215 16.98 11.82 -1.79
C THR A 215 16.93 10.33 -1.46
N ALA A 216 18.10 9.66 -1.43
CA ALA A 216 18.22 8.25 -1.05
C ALA A 216 17.73 8.02 0.39
N CYS A 217 18.17 8.84 1.34
CA CYS A 217 17.68 8.77 2.72
C CYS A 217 16.15 8.95 2.79
N GLY A 218 15.59 9.88 2.02
CA GLY A 218 14.15 10.09 1.91
C GLY A 218 13.41 8.85 1.40
N GLU A 219 13.95 8.19 0.36
CA GLU A 219 13.42 6.94 -0.20
C GLU A 219 13.42 5.81 0.84
N TYR A 220 14.53 5.58 1.55
CA TYR A 220 14.61 4.54 2.58
C TYR A 220 13.66 4.80 3.75
N ILE A 221 13.57 6.05 4.23
CA ILE A 221 12.62 6.43 5.29
C ILE A 221 11.19 6.16 4.82
N LEU A 222 10.84 6.63 3.61
CA LEU A 222 9.52 6.44 3.03
C LEU A 222 9.14 4.95 2.95
N LEU A 223 9.98 4.12 2.34
CA LEU A 223 9.72 2.69 2.19
C LEU A 223 9.62 1.95 3.54
N TYR A 224 10.49 2.26 4.49
CA TYR A 224 10.49 1.64 5.81
C TYR A 224 9.21 1.95 6.59
N PHE A 225 8.76 3.21 6.59
CA PHE A 225 7.54 3.56 7.32
C PHE A 225 6.26 3.14 6.58
N MET A 226 6.26 3.03 5.26
CA MET A 226 5.16 2.43 4.49
C MET A 226 4.99 0.94 4.79
N MET A 227 6.11 0.20 4.91
CA MET A 227 6.10 -1.18 5.41
C MET A 227 5.40 -1.29 6.75
N TYR A 228 5.75 -0.41 7.69
CA TYR A 228 5.23 -0.47 9.03
C TYR A 228 3.73 -0.13 9.08
N ILE A 229 3.26 0.78 8.23
CA ILE A 229 1.82 1.04 8.08
C ILE A 229 1.09 -0.20 7.56
N ILE A 230 1.50 -0.81 6.46
CA ILE A 230 0.84 -2.01 5.95
C ILE A 230 0.94 -3.17 6.95
N TYR A 231 2.05 -3.30 7.67
CA TYR A 231 2.19 -4.30 8.73
C TYR A 231 1.07 -4.19 9.75
N THR A 232 0.66 -2.98 10.15
CA THR A 232 -0.41 -2.80 11.14
C THR A 232 -1.77 -3.34 10.70
N TYR A 233 -2.00 -3.57 9.41
CA TYR A 233 -3.26 -4.11 8.89
C TYR A 233 -3.56 -5.51 9.41
N HIS A 234 -2.53 -6.28 9.79
CA HIS A 234 -2.72 -7.64 10.30
C HIS A 234 -3.57 -7.70 11.58
N HIS A 235 -3.59 -6.62 12.37
CA HIS A 235 -4.41 -6.52 13.57
C HIS A 235 -5.91 -6.35 13.28
N GLU A 236 -6.26 -5.92 12.06
CA GLU A 236 -7.64 -5.66 11.64
C GLU A 236 -8.18 -6.74 10.72
N LEU A 237 -7.34 -7.16 9.76
CA LEU A 237 -7.71 -8.15 8.76
C LEU A 237 -7.68 -9.58 9.30
N GLY A 238 -6.89 -9.87 10.33
CA GLY A 238 -6.71 -11.24 10.83
C GLY A 238 -6.12 -12.15 9.76
N SER A 239 -6.96 -12.91 9.05
CA SER A 239 -6.60 -13.68 7.85
C SER A 239 -7.48 -13.28 6.66
N VAL A 240 -6.88 -13.18 5.48
CA VAL A 240 -7.61 -12.96 4.23
C VAL A 240 -7.91 -14.30 3.58
N ASN A 241 -9.20 -14.63 3.48
CA ASN A 241 -9.67 -15.88 2.90
C ASN A 241 -9.92 -15.66 1.40
N ILE A 242 -9.09 -16.25 0.54
CA ILE A 242 -9.22 -16.16 -0.92
C ILE A 242 -9.78 -17.49 -1.45
N TYR A 243 -10.86 -17.42 -2.20
CA TYR A 243 -11.36 -18.56 -2.95
C TYR A 243 -10.82 -18.52 -4.38
N ILE A 244 -9.95 -19.46 -4.72
CA ILE A 244 -9.49 -19.66 -6.09
C ILE A 244 -10.46 -20.63 -6.76
N VAL A 245 -11.15 -20.14 -7.78
CA VAL A 245 -12.05 -20.92 -8.61
C VAL A 245 -11.25 -21.48 -9.79
N LEU A 246 -11.21 -22.79 -9.94
CA LEU A 246 -10.62 -23.45 -11.11
C LEU A 246 -11.71 -23.54 -12.18
N LEU A 247 -11.53 -22.75 -13.26
CA LEU A 247 -12.38 -22.74 -14.45
C LEU A 247 -11.98 -23.85 -15.43
#